data_AF-A0A813JNR3-F1
#
_entry.id   AF-A0A813JNR3-F1
#
_cell.length_a   1.000
_cell.length_b   1.000
_cell.length_c   1.000
_cell.angle_alpha   90.00
_cell.angle_beta   90.00
_cell.angle_gamma   90.00
#
_symmetry.space_group_name_H-M   'P 1'
#
loop_
_entity.id
_entity.type
_entity.pdbx_description
1 polymer ?
#
loop_
_entity_poly.entity_id
_entity_poly.type
_entity_poly.pdbx_seq_one_letter_code
_entity_poly.pdbx_strand_id
1 'polypeptide(L)'
;MMMLQFPLIRDMCGGAYQIRWFFLAVYAVTLSCMVYCVLCDPGKWQRDDMEAYAQLHQMSEGEDLPMPHRCHKMWLFKQPIRRYDHYCRWLTNAIGLLNHREFAVMTGGFATIGVCGALLDFILVVAT
;
A
#
# COMPACT_ATOMS: atom_id res chain seq x y z
N MET A 1 -1.60 2.30 -22.17
CA MET A 1 -2.98 2.59 -22.63
C MET A 1 -3.23 4.06 -22.91
N MET A 2 -2.82 4.99 -22.03
CA MET A 2 -3.06 6.44 -22.19
C MET A 2 -2.54 7.12 -23.47
N MET A 3 -1.51 6.58 -24.15
CA MET A 3 -0.93 7.25 -25.35
C MET A 3 -1.86 7.25 -26.57
N LEU A 4 -2.72 6.24 -26.72
CA LEU A 4 -3.67 6.14 -27.85
C LEU A 4 -5.05 6.74 -27.50
N GLN A 5 -5.46 6.65 -26.24
CA GLN A 5 -6.73 7.20 -25.75
C GLN A 5 -6.72 8.73 -25.70
N PHE A 6 -5.56 9.34 -25.40
CA PHE A 6 -5.47 10.79 -25.22
C PHE A 6 -5.83 11.64 -26.45
N PRO A 7 -5.34 11.35 -27.69
CA PRO A 7 -5.77 12.11 -28.86
C PRO A 7 -7.27 11.99 -29.13
N LEU A 8 -7.86 10.80 -28.98
CA LEU A 8 -9.30 10.56 -29.11
C LEU A 8 -10.13 11.34 -28.08
N ILE A 9 -9.76 11.27 -26.80
CA ILE A 9 -10.44 12.02 -25.73
C ILE A 9 -10.28 13.53 -25.93
N ARG A 10 -9.10 13.99 -26.36
CA ARG A 10 -8.84 15.41 -26.63
C ARG A 10 -9.76 15.94 -27.73
N ASP A 11 -9.92 15.17 -28.80
CA ASP A 11 -10.68 15.57 -29.97
C ASP A 11 -12.21 15.47 -29.73
N MET A 12 -12.67 14.54 -28.89
CA MET A 12 -14.11 14.39 -28.54
C MET A 12 -14.58 15.30 -27.39
N CYS A 13 -13.73 15.60 -26.40
CA CYS A 13 -14.13 16.30 -25.18
C CYS A 13 -13.56 17.72 -25.05
N GLY A 14 -13.09 18.33 -26.14
CA GLY A 14 -12.75 19.77 -26.17
C GLY A 14 -11.65 20.19 -25.18
N GLY A 15 -10.59 19.38 -25.03
CA GLY A 15 -9.47 19.71 -24.13
C GLY A 15 -9.54 19.04 -22.76
N ALA A 16 -9.68 17.71 -22.75
CA ALA A 16 -9.72 16.86 -21.56
C ALA A 16 -8.41 16.77 -20.73
N TYR A 17 -7.67 17.87 -20.61
CA TYR A 17 -6.47 17.97 -19.78
C TYR A 17 -6.76 17.64 -18.32
N GLN A 18 -7.97 17.94 -17.82
CA GLN A 18 -8.38 17.62 -16.45
C GLN A 18 -8.40 16.12 -16.18
N ILE A 19 -8.91 15.31 -17.11
CA ILE A 19 -8.91 13.85 -17.00
C ILE A 19 -7.46 13.34 -16.92
N ARG A 20 -6.58 13.86 -17.79
CA ARG A 20 -5.17 13.49 -17.76
C ARG A 20 -4.49 13.88 -16.45
N TRP A 21 -4.70 15.09 -15.95
CA TRP A 21 -4.13 15.53 -14.67
C TRP A 21 -4.64 14.69 -13.51
N PHE A 22 -5.92 14.35 -13.50
CA PHE A 22 -6.51 13.43 -12.53
C PHE A 22 -5.80 12.08 -12.52
N PHE A 23 -5.71 11.39 -13.67
CA PHE A 23 -5.01 10.10 -13.72
C PHE A 23 -3.55 10.22 -13.36
N LEU A 24 -2.85 11.27 -13.83
CA LEU A 24 -1.45 11.48 -13.48
C LEU A 24 -1.25 11.63 -11.98
N ALA A 25 -2.12 12.39 -11.29
CA ALA A 25 -2.07 12.55 -9.84
C ALA A 25 -2.33 11.22 -9.12
N VAL A 26 -3.36 10.47 -9.51
CA VAL A 26 -3.68 9.17 -8.91
C VAL A 26 -2.53 8.18 -9.12
N TYR A 27 -1.95 8.11 -10.32
CA TYR A 27 -0.77 7.28 -10.61
C TYR A 27 0.42 7.69 -9.74
N ALA A 28 0.73 8.99 -9.64
CA ALA A 28 1.85 9.47 -8.86
C ALA A 28 1.73 9.08 -7.38
N VAL A 29 0.55 9.29 -6.78
CA VAL A 29 0.28 8.89 -5.39
C VAL A 29 0.37 7.37 -5.23
N THR A 30 -0.31 6.61 -6.11
CA THR A 30 -0.36 5.15 -6.03
C THR A 30 1.04 4.53 -6.11
N LEU A 31 1.85 4.97 -7.08
CA LEU A 31 3.20 4.47 -7.26
C LEU A 31 4.14 4.92 -6.15
N SER A 32 3.98 6.13 -5.61
CA SER A 32 4.75 6.58 -4.45
C SER A 32 4.44 5.73 -3.21
N CYS A 33 3.17 5.42 -2.96
CA CYS A 33 2.76 4.50 -1.89
C CYS A 33 3.29 3.09 -2.14
N MET A 34 3.31 2.60 -3.39
CA MET A 34 3.92 1.31 -3.73
C MET A 34 5.40 1.28 -3.39
N VAL A 35 6.17 2.28 -3.83
CA VAL A 35 7.60 2.41 -3.50
C VAL A 35 7.81 2.47 -2.00
N TYR A 36 7.00 3.26 -1.28
CA TYR A 36 7.04 3.30 0.17
C TYR A 36 6.80 1.92 0.79
N CYS A 37 5.77 1.19 0.38
CA CYS A 37 5.46 -0.12 0.95
C CYS A 37 6.53 -1.18 0.65
N VAL A 38 7.24 -1.07 -0.47
CA VAL A 38 8.38 -1.96 -0.80
C VAL A 38 9.57 -1.69 0.11
N LEU A 39 9.88 -0.41 0.35
CA LEU A 39 11.13 -0.01 1.02
C LEU A 39 11.00 0.17 2.53
N CYS A 40 9.79 0.45 3.04
CA CYS A 40 9.56 0.74 4.45
C CYS A 40 9.73 -0.51 5.33
N ASP A 41 10.19 -0.30 6.56
CA ASP A 41 10.10 -1.34 7.58
C ASP A 41 8.61 -1.59 7.91
N PRO A 42 8.12 -2.84 7.84
CA PRO A 42 6.71 -3.14 8.09
C PRO A 42 6.26 -2.94 9.55
N GLY A 43 7.16 -2.52 10.44
CA GLY A 43 6.92 -2.38 11.87
C GLY A 43 7.42 -3.59 12.64
N LYS A 44 8.63 -4.07 12.33
CA LYS A 44 9.33 -5.10 13.11
C LYS A 44 9.34 -4.73 14.59
N TRP A 45 9.17 -5.73 15.43
CA TRP A 45 9.26 -5.59 16.88
C TRP A 45 10.75 -5.55 17.24
N GLN A 46 11.27 -4.36 17.52
CA GLN A 46 12.69 -4.15 17.80
C GLN A 46 13.01 -4.46 19.26
N ARG A 47 14.30 -4.57 19.59
CA ARG A 47 14.77 -4.92 20.94
C ARG A 47 14.32 -3.87 21.97
N ASP A 48 14.43 -2.59 21.62
CA ASP A 48 14.01 -1.49 22.49
C ASP A 48 12.50 -1.56 22.80
N ASP A 49 11.68 -1.91 21.79
CA ASP A 49 10.24 -2.14 21.98
C ASP A 49 9.96 -3.36 22.88
N MET A 50 10.81 -4.40 22.83
CA MET A 50 10.69 -5.60 23.68
C MET A 50 11.05 -5.28 25.13
N GLU A 51 12.14 -4.54 25.35
CA GLU A 51 12.59 -4.11 26.68
C GLU A 51 11.55 -3.20 27.35
N ALA A 52 10.99 -2.23 26.61
CA ALA A 52 9.90 -1.40 27.10
C ALA A 52 8.63 -2.21 27.42
N TYR A 53 8.30 -3.21 26.60
CA TYR A 53 7.15 -4.08 26.84
C TYR A 53 7.36 -4.98 28.07
N ALA A 54 8.57 -5.50 28.28
CA ALA A 54 8.93 -6.31 29.44
C ALA A 54 8.83 -5.52 30.75
N GLN A 55 9.32 -4.26 30.75
CA GLN A 55 9.21 -3.35 31.89
C GLN A 55 7.75 -3.06 32.24
N LEU A 56 6.90 -2.81 31.23
CA LEU A 56 5.47 -2.59 31.44
C LEU A 56 4.76 -3.80 32.06
N HIS A 57 5.22 -5.01 31.76
CA HIS A 57 4.65 -6.25 32.29
C HIS A 57 5.35 -6.76 33.56
N GLN A 58 6.27 -5.97 34.14
CA GLN A 58 7.04 -6.33 35.35
C GLN A 58 7.66 -7.73 35.29
N MET A 59 8.11 -8.13 34.10
CA MET A 59 8.64 -9.48 33.89
C MET A 59 10.01 -9.62 34.55
N SER A 60 10.23 -10.76 35.19
CA SER A 60 11.52 -11.08 35.81
C SER A 60 12.54 -11.50 34.75
N GLU A 61 13.83 -11.29 35.02
CA GLU A 61 14.90 -11.77 34.14
C GLU A 61 14.80 -13.30 33.97
N GLY A 62 14.57 -13.75 32.73
CA GLY A 62 14.50 -15.18 32.38
C GLY A 62 13.09 -15.70 32.03
N GLU A 63 12.04 -14.87 32.14
CA GLU A 63 10.70 -15.23 31.66
C GLU A 63 10.55 -14.94 30.15
N ASP A 64 9.92 -15.86 29.42
CA ASP A 64 9.63 -15.68 27.99
C ASP A 64 8.63 -14.53 27.78
N LEU A 65 9.07 -13.45 27.14
CA LEU A 65 8.25 -12.27 26.85
C LEU A 65 7.03 -12.66 25.99
N PRO A 66 5.79 -12.51 26.48
CA PRO A 66 4.62 -12.86 25.70
C PRO A 66 4.52 -11.92 24.49
N MET A 67 4.18 -12.50 23.34
CA MET A 67 4.03 -11.74 22.11
C MET A 67 2.86 -10.75 22.22
N PRO A 68 3.04 -9.45 21.90
CA PRO A 68 1.97 -8.48 21.96
C PRO A 68 0.79 -8.87 21.09
N HIS A 69 -0.40 -8.46 21.49
CA HIS A 69 -1.62 -8.70 20.72
C HIS A 69 -1.48 -8.20 19.26
N ARG A 70 -1.84 -9.04 18.30
CA ARG A 70 -1.69 -8.82 16.84
C ARG A 70 -0.25 -8.68 16.34
N CYS A 71 0.75 -9.03 17.14
CA CYS A 71 2.10 -9.26 16.64
C CYS A 71 2.18 -10.71 16.12
N HIS A 72 2.92 -10.93 15.03
CA HIS A 72 3.07 -12.27 14.46
C HIS A 72 4.49 -12.53 13.99
N LYS A 73 5.03 -13.71 14.33
CA LYS A 73 6.32 -14.18 13.88
C LYS A 73 6.14 -15.06 12.66
N MET A 74 6.69 -14.62 11.53
CA MET A 74 6.79 -15.44 10.32
C MET A 74 8.23 -15.86 10.03
N TRP A 75 8.38 -16.88 9.19
CA TRP A 75 9.67 -17.47 8.84
C TRP A 75 10.59 -16.54 8.03
N LEU A 76 10.02 -15.66 7.18
CA LEU A 76 10.79 -14.77 6.30
C LEU A 76 11.52 -13.63 7.02
N PHE A 77 10.99 -13.14 8.15
CA PHE A 77 11.56 -12.02 8.89
C PHE A 77 12.22 -12.53 10.15
N LYS A 78 13.39 -12.01 10.51
CA LYS A 78 14.07 -12.39 11.77
C LYS A 78 13.27 -11.95 13.00
N GLN A 79 12.73 -10.73 12.98
CA GLN A 79 11.88 -10.20 14.04
C GLN A 79 10.38 -10.43 13.75
N PRO A 80 9.53 -10.56 14.78
CA PRO A 80 8.08 -10.50 14.64
C PRO A 80 7.60 -9.15 14.08
N ILE A 81 6.48 -9.14 13.36
CA ILE A 81 5.88 -7.92 12.79
C ILE A 81 4.71 -7.48 13.66
N ARG A 82 4.69 -6.20 14.05
CA ARG A 82 3.60 -5.61 14.83
C ARG A 82 2.37 -5.34 13.96
N ARG A 83 1.19 -5.57 14.53
CA ARG A 83 -0.11 -5.47 13.82
C ARG A 83 -0.04 -6.13 12.44
N TYR A 84 0.50 -7.35 12.41
CA TYR A 84 0.68 -8.09 11.18
C TYR A 84 -0.67 -8.28 10.48
N ASP A 85 -0.71 -7.98 9.19
CA ASP A 85 -1.87 -8.21 8.34
C ASP A 85 -1.60 -9.41 7.41
N HIS A 86 -0.70 -9.27 6.45
CA HIS A 86 -0.27 -10.37 5.58
C HIS A 86 1.12 -10.13 4.97
N TYR A 87 1.69 -11.15 4.33
CA TYR A 87 2.87 -10.98 3.47
C TYR A 87 2.42 -10.71 2.03
N CYS A 88 2.74 -9.54 1.51
CA CYS A 88 2.36 -9.16 0.15
C CYS A 88 3.46 -9.57 -0.83
N ARG A 89 3.22 -10.64 -1.60
CA ARG A 89 4.19 -11.15 -2.59
C ARG A 89 4.50 -10.12 -3.68
N TRP A 90 3.56 -9.26 -4.03
CA TRP A 90 3.72 -8.22 -5.05
C TRP A 90 4.69 -7.12 -4.62
N LEU A 91 4.80 -6.89 -3.31
CA LEU A 91 5.71 -5.89 -2.73
C LEU A 91 6.97 -6.54 -2.15
N THR A 92 7.02 -7.88 -2.13
CA THR A 92 8.06 -8.68 -1.46
C THR A 92 8.30 -8.29 0.01
N ASN A 93 7.30 -7.69 0.66
CA ASN A 93 7.38 -7.17 2.02
C ASN A 93 6.13 -7.57 2.83
N ALA A 94 6.24 -7.51 4.16
CA ALA A 94 5.08 -7.67 5.03
C ALA A 94 4.25 -6.38 5.06
N ILE A 95 2.94 -6.52 5.24
CA ILE A 95 2.06 -5.41 5.56
C ILE A 95 1.75 -5.47 7.06
N GLY A 96 2.02 -4.38 7.76
CA GLY A 96 1.94 -4.31 9.21
C GLY A 96 1.76 -2.88 9.70
N LEU A 97 2.17 -2.64 10.95
CA LEU A 97 1.91 -1.39 11.66
C LEU A 97 2.27 -0.12 10.88
N LEU A 98 3.42 -0.09 10.21
CA LEU A 98 3.99 1.13 9.65
C LEU A 98 3.69 1.39 8.17
N ASN A 99 3.16 0.41 7.44
CA ASN A 99 2.88 0.55 6.00
C ASN A 99 1.44 0.18 5.61
N HIS A 100 0.59 -0.25 6.56
CA HIS A 100 -0.78 -0.64 6.25
C HIS A 100 -1.63 0.51 5.68
N ARG A 101 -1.41 1.75 6.11
CA ARG A 101 -2.19 2.91 5.60
C ARG A 101 -1.86 3.19 4.14
N GLU A 102 -0.57 3.22 3.84
CA GLU A 102 -0.03 3.46 2.50
C GLU A 102 -0.40 2.31 1.57
N PHE A 103 -0.42 1.08 2.08
CA PHE A 103 -0.93 -0.08 1.34
C PHE A 103 -2.42 0.07 0.97
N ALA A 104 -3.25 0.53 1.90
CA ALA A 104 -4.67 0.79 1.64
C ALA A 104 -4.87 1.90 0.59
N VAL A 105 -4.08 2.98 0.66
CA VAL A 105 -4.11 4.06 -0.36
C VAL A 105 -3.67 3.55 -1.72
N MET A 106 -2.60 2.75 -1.78
CA MET A 106 -2.10 2.14 -3.02
C MET A 106 -3.16 1.24 -3.67
N THR A 107 -3.76 0.33 -2.90
CA THR A 107 -4.79 -0.59 -3.42
C THR A 107 -6.05 0.16 -3.86
N GLY A 108 -6.49 1.18 -3.12
CA GLY A 108 -7.57 2.07 -3.52
C GLY A 108 -7.24 2.86 -4.80
N GLY A 109 -5.99 3.29 -4.96
CA GLY A 109 -5.48 3.94 -6.17
C GLY A 109 -5.53 3.02 -7.40
N PHE A 110 -5.06 1.77 -7.28
CA PHE A 110 -5.18 0.78 -8.36
C PHE A 110 -6.64 0.50 -8.73
N ALA A 111 -7.54 0.35 -7.75
CA ALA A 111 -8.96 0.16 -8.01
C ALA A 111 -9.57 1.36 -8.74
N THR A 112 -9.24 2.59 -8.31
CA THR A 112 -9.69 3.84 -8.94
C THR A 112 -9.23 3.92 -10.39
N ILE A 113 -7.94 3.64 -10.65
CA ILE A 113 -7.38 3.62 -12.01
C ILE A 113 -8.11 2.60 -12.87
N GLY A 114 -8.33 1.38 -12.37
CA GLY A 114 -9.01 0.32 -13.10
C GLY A 114 -10.46 0.65 -13.44
N VAL A 115 -11.25 1.10 -12.46
CA VAL A 115 -12.67 1.42 -12.64
C VAL A 115 -12.85 2.63 -13.56
N CYS A 116 -12.16 3.75 -13.28
CA CYS A 116 -12.27 4.95 -14.10
C CYS A 116 -11.73 4.71 -15.52
N GLY A 117 -10.66 3.92 -15.66
CA GLY A 117 -10.13 3.53 -16.97
C GLY A 117 -11.13 2.72 -17.78
N ALA A 118 -11.72 1.68 -17.19
CA ALA A 118 -12.74 0.86 -17.84
C ALA A 118 -13.99 1.67 -18.25
N LEU A 119 -14.43 2.61 -17.40
CA LEU A 119 -15.53 3.51 -17.73
C LEU A 119 -15.21 4.43 -18.90
N LEU A 120 -14.00 5.00 -18.95
CA LEU A 120 -13.57 5.81 -20.09
C LEU A 120 -13.47 4.99 -21.37
N ASP A 121 -12.95 3.76 -21.29
CA ASP A 121 -12.87 2.86 -22.44
C ASP A 121 -14.27 2.54 -22.97
N PHE A 122 -15.23 2.27 -22.07
CA PHE A 122 -16.62 2.05 -22.45
C PHE A 122 -17.25 3.28 -23.11
N ILE A 123 -17.05 4.48 -22.55
CA ILE A 123 -17.55 5.73 -23.14
C ILE A 123 -16.97 5.93 -24.53
N LEU A 124 -15.67 5.75 -24.69
CA LEU A 124 -15.00 5.88 -25.98
C LEU A 124 -15.60 4.90 -26.99
N VAL A 125 -15.74 3.62 -26.64
CA VAL A 125 -16.31 2.60 -27.52
C VAL A 125 -17.75 2.92 -27.95
N VAL A 126 -18.57 3.48 -27.07
CA VAL A 126 -19.98 3.80 -27.37
C VAL A 126 -20.11 5.12 -28.15
N ALA A 127 -19.22 6.08 -27.91
CA ALA A 127 -19.30 7.42 -28.48
C ALA A 127 -18.52 7.61 -29.79
N THR A 128 -17.71 6.63 -30.20
CA THR A 128 -17.03 6.57 -31.51
C THR A 128 -17.63 5.49 -32.41
#